data_AF-A0A963P4T2-F1
#
_entry.id   AF-A0A963P4T2-F1
#
_cell.length_a   1.000
_cell.length_b   1.000
_cell.length_c   1.000
_cell.angle_alpha   90.00
_cell.angle_beta   90.00
_cell.angle_gamma   90.00
#
_symmetry.space_group_name_H-M   'P 1'
#
loop_
_entity.id
_entity.type
_entity.pdbx_description
1 polymer ?
#
loop_
_entity_poly.entity_id
_entity_poly.type
_entity_poly.pdbx_seq_one_letter_code
_entity_poly.pdbx_strand_id
1 'polypeptide(L)' 'LEFKLTGLQAGKPWQMADPEKEVDIRFTQFGRFQGFLELPAQVVVKSVSVRVMEGNKVKATETVKL' A
#
# COMPACT_ATOMS: atom_id res chain seq x y z
N LEU A 1 6.82 -5.18 4.94
CA LEU A 1 6.61 -4.04 4.02
C LEU A 1 5.22 -3.51 4.28
N GLU A 2 5.06 -2.20 4.30
CA GLU A 2 3.76 -1.55 4.46
C GLU A 2 3.38 -0.89 3.13
N PHE A 3 2.10 -0.88 2.80
CA PHE A 3 1.62 -0.07 1.69
C PHE A 3 0.33 0.65 2.08
N LYS A 4 0.13 1.83 1.52
CA LYS A 4 -1.01 2.70 1.80
C LYS A 4 -1.52 3.29 0.50
N LEU A 5 -2.84 3.24 0.33
CA LEU A 5 -3.53 3.85 -0.80
C LEU A 5 -4.31 5.06 -0.31
N THR A 6 -4.25 6.15 -1.07
CA THR A 6 -5.13 7.30 -0.87
C THR A 6 -5.81 7.68 -2.16
N GLY A 7 -6.97 8.32 -2.04
CA GLY A 7 -7.78 8.65 -3.19
C GLY A 7 -9.07 9.34 -2.80
N LEU A 8 -10.09 9.11 -3.61
CA LEU A 8 -11.45 9.58 -3.36
C LEU A 8 -12.40 8.39 -3.30
N GLN A 9 -13.34 8.39 -2.37
CA GLN A 9 -14.48 7.48 -2.35
C GLN A 9 -15.74 8.31 -2.55
N ALA A 10 -16.47 8.08 -3.64
CA ALA A 10 -17.65 8.86 -4.00
C ALA A 10 -17.41 10.39 -3.92
N GLY A 11 -16.24 10.83 -4.38
CA GLY A 11 -15.82 12.25 -4.39
C GLY A 11 -15.28 12.80 -3.07
N LYS A 12 -15.32 12.03 -1.97
CA LYS A 12 -14.76 12.45 -0.67
C LYS A 12 -13.35 11.89 -0.45
N PRO A 13 -12.46 12.58 0.28
CA PRO A 13 -11.14 12.05 0.63
C PRO A 13 -11.24 10.66 1.25
N TRP A 14 -10.45 9.73 0.72
CA TRP A 14 -10.43 8.35 1.17
C TRP A 14 -8.99 7.88 1.35
N GLN A 15 -8.81 7.02 2.34
CA GLN A 15 -7.58 6.32 2.63
C GLN A 15 -7.93 4.88 2.97
N MET A 16 -7.13 3.95 2.44
CA MET A 16 -7.25 2.55 2.79
C MET A 16 -7.04 2.38 4.29
N ALA A 17 -7.93 1.65 4.95
CA ALA A 17 -7.70 1.18 6.30
C ALA A 17 -6.44 0.33 6.33
N ASP A 18 -5.68 0.37 7.42
CA ASP A 18 -4.47 -0.45 7.52
C ASP A 18 -4.86 -1.93 7.32
N PRO A 19 -4.15 -2.67 6.47
CA PRO A 19 -4.53 -4.04 6.16
C PRO A 19 -4.51 -4.86 7.46
N GLU A 20 -5.63 -5.47 7.82
CA GLU A 20 -5.76 -6.34 9.02
C GLU A 20 -4.74 -7.49 9.03
N LYS A 21 -4.23 -7.87 7.85
CA LYS A 21 -3.14 -8.81 7.70
C LYS A 21 -1.84 -8.06 7.40
N GLU A 22 -0.86 -8.24 8.29
CA GLU A 22 0.53 -8.08 7.92
C GLU A 22 0.80 -8.94 6.68
N VAL A 23 1.18 -8.30 5.58
CA VAL A 23 1.63 -9.03 4.41
C VAL A 23 3.02 -9.56 4.76
N ASP A 24 3.11 -10.86 5.06
CA ASP A 24 4.38 -11.53 5.36
C ASP A 24 5.23 -11.59 4.08
N ILE A 25 6.06 -10.55 3.91
CA ILE A 25 6.89 -10.32 2.73
C ILE A 25 8.32 -10.66 3.13
N ARG A 26 8.83 -11.81 2.64
CA ARG A 26 10.24 -12.20 2.79
C ARG A 26 11.08 -11.61 1.66
N PHE A 27 12.01 -10.72 2.00
CA PHE A 27 12.93 -10.14 1.04
C PHE A 27 13.92 -11.19 0.53
N THR A 28 13.88 -11.46 -0.78
CA THR A 28 14.90 -12.22 -1.51
C THR A 28 15.54 -11.31 -2.55
N GLN A 29 16.74 -11.66 -3.04
CA GLN A 29 17.54 -10.80 -3.93
C GLN A 29 16.83 -10.42 -5.25
N PHE A 30 15.70 -11.06 -5.60
CA PHE A 30 14.89 -10.76 -6.79
C PHE A 30 13.38 -10.94 -6.54
N GLY A 31 12.93 -10.68 -5.31
CA GLY A 31 11.52 -10.90 -4.94
C GLY A 31 10.57 -9.93 -5.65
N ARG A 32 9.68 -10.45 -6.50
CA ARG A 32 8.53 -9.70 -7.03
C ARG A 32 7.27 -10.16 -6.32
N PHE A 33 6.58 -9.22 -5.68
CA PHE A 33 5.28 -9.48 -5.05
C PHE A 33 4.17 -9.04 -6.01
N GLN A 34 3.20 -9.92 -6.20
CA GLN A 34 1.99 -9.65 -6.97
C GLN A 34 0.80 -10.07 -6.14
N GLY A 35 -0.29 -9.33 -6.27
CA GLY A 35 -1.52 -9.61 -5.54
C GLY A 35 -2.63 -8.70 -6.04
N PHE A 36 -3.83 -9.01 -5.55
CA PHE A 36 -5.02 -8.20 -5.78
C PHE A 36 -5.50 -7.67 -4.44
N LEU A 37 -5.99 -6.43 -4.44
CA LEU A 37 -6.60 -5.82 -3.29
C LEU A 37 -8.02 -5.43 -3.68
N GLU A 38 -8.99 -5.89 -2.90
CA GLU A 38 -10.36 -5.45 -3.03
C GLU A 38 -10.50 -4.03 -2.48
N LEU A 39 -11.14 -3.16 -3.26
CA LEU A 39 -11.40 -1.79 -2.88
C LEU A 39 -12.91 -1.59 -2.69
N PRO A 40 -13.33 -0.72 -1.75
CA PRO A 40 -14.72 -0.32 -1.65
C PRO A 40 -15.25 0.23 -2.97
N ALA A 41 -16.55 0.07 -3.20
CA ALA A 41 -17.20 0.63 -4.37
C ALA A 41 -16.96 2.15 -4.47
N GLN A 42 -16.79 2.64 -5.70
CA GLN A 42 -16.57 4.06 -6.03
C GLN A 42 -15.27 4.67 -5.49
N VAL A 43 -14.29 3.84 -5.10
CA VAL A 43 -12.94 4.31 -4.81
C VAL A 43 -12.18 4.58 -6.10
N VAL A 44 -11.60 5.77 -6.21
CA VAL A 44 -10.64 6.16 -7.23
C VAL A 44 -9.31 6.42 -6.55
N VAL A 45 -8.34 5.52 -6.75
CA VAL A 45 -7.00 5.64 -6.20
C VAL A 45 -6.26 6.80 -6.88
N LYS A 46 -5.58 7.63 -6.08
CA LYS A 46 -4.79 8.78 -6.55
C LYS A 46 -3.32 8.69 -6.18
N SER A 47 -2.99 7.91 -5.15
CA SER A 47 -1.62 7.73 -4.70
C SER A 47 -1.43 6.35 -4.10
N VAL A 48 -0.28 5.76 -4.42
CA VAL A 48 0.22 4.51 -3.86
C VAL A 48 1.52 4.82 -3.14
N SER A 49 1.59 4.52 -1.85
CA SER A 49 2.81 4.66 -1.05
C SER A 49 3.22 3.31 -0.49
N VAL A 50 4.51 3.00 -0.58
CA VAL A 50 5.08 1.73 -0.12
C VAL A 50 6.27 2.02 0.78
N ARG A 51 6.37 1.33 1.91
CA ARG A 51 7.51 1.41 2.84
C ARG A 51 8.15 0.06 3.07
N VAL A 52 9.46 0.01 2.91
CA VAL A 52 10.30 -1.12 3.29
C VAL A 52 10.71 -0.93 4.74
N MET A 53 10.45 -1.93 5.59
CA MET A 53 10.72 -1.89 7.03
C MET A 53 11.77 -2.95 7.40
N GLU A 54 12.70 -2.62 8.30
CA GLU A 54 13.60 -3.55 9.00
C GLU A 54 13.32 -3.44 10.50
N GLY A 55 12.55 -4.38 11.05
CA GLY A 55 11.89 -4.20 12.34
C GLY A 55 11.00 -2.95 12.32
N ASN A 56 11.19 -2.05 13.28
CA ASN A 56 10.45 -0.78 13.36
C ASN A 56 11.10 0.37 12.57
N LYS A 57 12.18 0.12 11.82
CA LYS A 57 12.88 1.17 11.05
C LYS A 57 12.45 1.16 9.59
N VAL A 58 12.07 2.32 9.06
CA VAL A 58 11.86 2.51 7.61
C VAL A 58 13.21 2.54 6.90
N LYS A 59 13.40 1.67 5.91
CA LYS A 59 14.61 1.60 5.06
C LYS A 59 14.44 2.35 3.74
N ALA A 60 13.25 2.29 3.18
CA ALA A 60 12.91 2.97 1.93
C ALA A 60 11.44 3.32 1.93
N THR A 61 11.08 4.42 1.26
CA THR A 61 9.70 4.78 0.96
C THR A 61 9.64 5.15 -0.51
N GLU A 62 8.67 4.60 -1.22
CA GLU A 62 8.36 4.95 -2.60
C GLU A 62 6.92 5.43 -2.67
N THR A 63 6.66 6.48 -3.43
CA THR A 63 5.30 6.99 -3.62
C THR A 63 5.06 7.36 -5.07
N VAL A 64 4.01 6.78 -5.64
CA VAL A 64 3.60 6.99 -7.02
C VAL A 64 2.21 7.63 -7.01
N LYS A 65 2.08 8.78 -7.68
CA LYS A 65 0.80 9.41 -7.96
C LYS A 65 0.22 8.86 -9.27
N LEU A 66 -1.10 8.75 -9.32
CA LEU A 66 -1.87 8.23 -10.45
C LEU A 66 -2.70 9.33 -11.12
#